data_AF-A0A357V7F6-F1
#
_entry.id   AF-A0A357V7F6-F1
#
_cell.length_a   1.000
_cell.length_b   1.000
_cell.length_c   1.000
_cell.angle_alpha   90.00
_cell.angle_beta   90.00
_cell.angle_gamma   90.00
#
_symmetry.space_group_name_H-M   'P 1'
#
loop_
_entity.id
_entity.type
_entity.pdbx_description
1 polymer ?
#
loop_
_entity_poly.entity_id
_entity_poly.type
_entity_poly.pdbx_seq_one_letter_code
_entity_poly.pdbx_strand_id
1 'polypeptide(L)' 'HIIIEIADDGRGLNIDRIKQKALENGLTTEADLGQMTDQQIGMFIFKAGFSTAEKITNVSGR' A
#
# COMPACT_ATOMS: atom_id res chain seq x y z
N HIS A 1 21.02 -18.90 8.42
CA HIS A 1 19.86 -18.08 8.02
C HIS A 1 19.62 -17.05 9.11
N ILE A 2 19.46 -15.77 8.73
CA ILE A 2 19.13 -14.68 9.66
C ILE A 2 17.74 -14.20 9.26
N ILE A 3 16.82 -14.15 10.22
CA ILE A 3 15.46 -13.62 10.05
C ILE A 3 15.39 -12.34 10.89
N ILE A 4 14.90 -11.26 10.28
CA ILE A 4 14.69 -9.98 10.96
C ILE A 4 13.19 -9.69 10.91
N GLU A 5 12.60 -9.51 12.08
CA GLU A 5 11.20 -9.12 12.26
C GLU A 5 11.14 -7.69 12.81
N ILE A 6 10.20 -6.90 12.31
CA ILE A 6 9.96 -5.53 12.76
C ILE A 6 8.49 -5.45 13.16
N ALA A 7 8.23 -4.96 14.37
CA ALA A 7 6.90 -4.74 14.92
C ALA A 7 6.77 -3.30 15.43
N ASP A 8 5.55 -2.77 15.37
CA ASP A 8 5.18 -1.41 15.77
C ASP A 8 3.74 -1.46 16.33
N ASP A 9 3.42 -0.58 17.27
CA ASP A 9 2.09 -0.44 17.88
C ASP A 9 1.30 0.76 17.30
N GLY A 10 1.73 1.26 16.15
CA GLY A 10 1.09 2.36 15.45
C GLY A 10 -0.25 2.00 14.82
N ARG A 11 -0.76 2.92 14.00
CA ARG A 11 -2.12 2.85 13.42
C ARG A 11 -2.32 1.76 12.37
N GLY A 12 -1.27 0.99 12.04
CA GLY A 12 -1.27 0.04 10.95
C GLY A 12 -1.45 0.68 9.58
N LEU A 13 -1.74 -0.15 8.58
CA LEU A 13 -1.98 0.29 7.21
C LEU A 13 -3.43 0.75 7.04
N ASN A 14 -3.62 1.95 6.48
CA ASN A 14 -4.94 2.41 6.08
C ASN A 14 -5.34 1.74 4.75
N ILE A 15 -6.05 0.62 4.85
CA ILE A 15 -6.45 -0.20 3.70
C ILE A 15 -7.33 0.57 2.72
N ASP A 16 -8.27 1.38 3.19
CA ASP A 16 -9.18 2.13 2.31
C ASP A 16 -8.43 3.16 1.45
N ARG A 17 -7.43 3.84 2.04
CA ARG A 17 -6.56 4.76 1.31
C ARG A 17 -5.71 4.03 0.28
N ILE A 18 -5.27 2.81 0.57
CA ILE A 18 -4.53 1.95 -0.37
C ILE A 18 -5.44 1.51 -1.52
N LYS A 19 -6.68 1.09 -1.24
CA LYS A 19 -7.69 0.73 -2.26
C LYS A 19 -7.91 1.87 -3.25
N GLN A 20 -8.24 3.07 -2.73
CA GLN A 20 -8.46 4.24 -3.57
C GLN A 20 -7.24 4.54 -4.43
N LYS A 21 -6.04 4.51 -3.85
CA LYS A 21 -4.83 4.83 -4.60
C LYS A 21 -4.48 3.78 -5.65
N ALA A 22 -4.78 2.51 -5.38
CA ALA A 22 -4.58 1.43 -6.34
C ALA A 22 -5.49 1.58 -7.56
N LEU A 23 -6.74 2.02 -7.35
CA LEU A 23 -7.69 2.34 -8.43
C LEU A 23 -7.23 3.58 -9.23
N GLU A 24 -6.87 4.67 -8.55
CA GLU A 24 -6.37 5.90 -9.20
C GLU A 24 -5.15 5.64 -10.08
N ASN A 25 -4.24 4.76 -9.63
CA ASN A 25 -3.04 4.40 -10.36
C ASN A 25 -3.27 3.29 -11.41
N GLY A 26 -4.51 2.80 -11.57
CA GLY A 26 -4.86 1.75 -12.53
C GLY A 26 -4.21 0.39 -12.25
N LEU A 27 -3.82 0.12 -10.99
CA LEU A 27 -3.14 -1.13 -10.60
C LEU A 27 -4.10 -2.32 -10.47
N THR A 28 -5.40 -2.05 -10.36
CA THR A 28 -6.45 -3.05 -10.15
C THR A 28 -7.81 -2.46 -10.51
N THR A 29 -8.85 -3.28 -10.51
CA THR A 29 -10.24 -2.87 -10.73
C THR A 29 -11.07 -3.01 -9.45
N GLU A 30 -12.24 -2.36 -9.39
CA GLU A 30 -13.17 -2.52 -8.25
C GLU A 30 -13.62 -3.97 -8.08
N ALA A 31 -13.83 -4.69 -9.20
CA ALA A 31 -14.21 -6.09 -9.20
C ALA A 31 -13.12 -6.96 -8.56
N ASP A 32 -11.85 -6.72 -8.90
CA ASP A 32 -10.72 -7.45 -8.34
C ASP A 32 -10.54 -7.14 -6.84
N LEU A 33 -10.66 -5.86 -6.45
CA LEU A 33 -10.59 -5.45 -5.04
C LEU A 33 -11.66 -6.13 -4.18
N GLY A 34 -12.87 -6.34 -4.72
CA GLY A 34 -13.94 -7.05 -4.03
C GLY A 34 -13.63 -8.52 -3.74
N GLN A 35 -12.65 -9.11 -4.44
CA GLN A 35 -12.18 -10.49 -4.23
C GLN A 35 -10.87 -10.55 -3.41
N MET A 36 -10.23 -9.41 -3.15
CA MET A 36 -8.98 -9.35 -2.41
C MET A 36 -9.21 -9.24 -0.90
N THR A 37 -8.35 -9.92 -0.16
CA THR A 37 -8.20 -9.71 1.29
C THR A 37 -7.44 -8.43 1.59
N ASP A 38 -7.63 -7.87 2.78
CA ASP A 38 -6.90 -6.67 3.23
C ASP A 38 -5.38 -6.87 3.19
N GLN A 39 -4.90 -8.08 3.44
CA GLN A 39 -3.48 -8.41 3.35
C GLN A 39 -2.97 -8.33 1.90
N GLN A 40 -3.74 -8.80 0.92
CA GLN A 40 -3.39 -8.70 -0.50
C GLN A 40 -3.41 -7.24 -0.97
N ILE A 41 -4.40 -6.46 -0.52
CA ILE A 41 -4.48 -5.02 -0.79
C ILE A 41 -3.26 -4.30 -0.18
N GLY A 42 -2.88 -4.66 1.05
CA GLY A 42 -1.70 -4.13 1.73
C GLY A 42 -0.42 -4.29 0.90
N MET A 43 -0.31 -5.32 0.06
CA MET A 43 0.89 -5.53 -0.76
C MET A 43 1.09 -4.49 -1.88
N PHE A 44 0.09 -3.67 -2.20
CA PHE A 44 0.28 -2.58 -3.16
C PHE A 44 1.36 -1.59 -2.72
N ILE A 45 1.64 -1.46 -1.41
CA ILE A 45 2.70 -0.58 -0.90
C ILE A 45 4.10 -0.94 -1.42
N PHE A 46 4.30 -2.18 -1.85
CA PHE A 46 5.57 -2.65 -2.42
C PHE A 46 5.68 -2.40 -3.93
N LYS A 47 4.63 -1.93 -4.59
CA LYS A 47 4.69 -1.59 -6.02
C LYS A 47 5.53 -0.33 -6.24
N ALA A 48 6.39 -0.38 -7.25
CA ALA A 48 7.19 0.77 -7.66
C ALA A 48 6.29 1.99 -7.97
N GLY A 49 6.69 3.16 -7.49
CA GLY A 49 5.92 4.39 -7.66
C GLY A 49 4.63 4.49 -6.83
N PHE A 50 4.27 3.46 -6.05
CA PHE A 50 3.11 3.54 -5.17
C PHE A 50 3.43 4.33 -3.90
N SER A 51 2.49 5.20 -3.52
CA SER A 51 2.50 5.96 -2.28
C SER A 51 1.09 6.44 -1.97
N THR A 52 0.68 6.36 -0.71
CA THR A 52 -0.58 6.93 -0.24
C THR A 52 -0.44 8.42 0.12
N ALA A 53 0.76 9.00 0.02
CA ALA A 53 0.98 10.42 0.32
C ALA A 53 0.21 11.32 -0.66
N GLU A 54 -0.50 12.33 -0.15
CA GLU A 54 -1.23 13.31 -0.96
C GLU A 54 -0.31 14.23 -1.77
N LYS A 55 0.86 14.56 -1.23
CA LYS A 55 1.88 15.36 -1.91
C LYS A 55 3.15 14.55 -2.07
N ILE A 56 3.64 14.51 -3.30
CA ILE A 56 4.99 14.03 -3.58
C ILE A 56 5.95 15.09 -3.06
N THR A 57 6.60 14.81 -1.94
CA THR A 57 7.71 15.62 -1.44
C THR A 57 9.02 14.99 -1.91
N ASN A 58 9.93 15.79 -2.44
CA ASN A 58 11.26 15.34 -2.90
C ASN A 58 12.16 14.78 -1.77
N VAL A 59 11.67 14.72 -0.52
CA VAL A 59 12.38 14.20 0.66
C VAL A 59 12.14 12.69 0.87
N SER A 60 11.37 12.03 0.01
CA SER A 60 11.35 10.56 0.00
C SER A 60 12.55 10.08 -0.80
N GLY A 61 13.71 9.94 -0.16
CA GLY A 61 14.87 9.27 -0.74
C GLY A 61 14.44 7.94 -1.37
N ARG A 62 14.45 7.89 -2.70
CA ARG A 62 14.29 6.71 -3.55
C ARG A 62 15.36 6.80 -4.61
#